data_AF-A0A7J8FY79-F1
#
_entry.id   AF-A0A7J8FY79-F1
#
_cell.length_a   1.000
_cell.length_b   1.000
_cell.length_c   1.000
_cell.angle_alpha   90.00
_cell.angle_beta   90.00
_cell.angle_gamma   90.00
#
_symmetry.space_group_name_H-M   'P 1'
#
loop_
_entity.id
_entity.type
_entity.pdbx_description
1 polymer ?
#
loop_
_entity_poly.entity_id
_entity_poly.type
_entity_poly.pdbx_seq_one_letter_code
_entity_poly.pdbx_strand_id
1 'polypeptide(L)'
;MRSVSYVQRVALEFSGSLFPHAICLGDVDNDTLNELVVGDTSGKLSVYKNDDSRPWLTCSCQGMLTCVGVGDVCNRGKNLVVAVSAEGWFHLFDLTPARTLDASGHHDTLMGEEQRPIFKQHIPANTKVMLISDIDGDGCNELVVGYTDRVVRAFRWEDLGEGTEHLTGQLVSLKKWTLEGQVDSLSVTPGPLGVPELIVSQPGCAYAVLLCTWNKDTGYSATSDGTTEGSRETPAARDVVLHQTSGRIHNKNVSTHLIGNIKRGHSPESGGSGLFALCTLDGTLKLMEEADKLLWSVQVDHQLFALEKLDVTGNGHEEVVACAWDGQTYIIDHNRTVVRFQVDENVRAFCAGLYACKEGRNSPCLVYVTFNQKIYVYWEVQLERMESTNLLKLLEAEPEFQSLLQELGMDPDDLPAARTLVHQTLYHPEQPPQCAPAGLQDPT
;
A
#
# COMPACT_ATOMS: atom_id res chain seq x y z
N MET A 1 -19.78 -11.24 -1.10
CA MET A 1 -19.22 -10.28 -0.12
C MET A 1 -19.45 -10.81 1.27
N ARG A 2 -18.41 -10.87 2.08
CA ARG A 2 -18.51 -11.09 3.53
C ARG A 2 -18.32 -9.76 4.25
N SER A 3 -19.04 -9.52 5.34
CA SER A 3 -18.76 -8.39 6.22
C SER A 3 -17.94 -8.89 7.42
N VAL A 4 -16.99 -8.07 7.87
CA VAL A 4 -16.16 -8.32 9.05
C VAL A 4 -16.22 -7.10 9.97
N SER A 5 -15.85 -7.32 11.23
CA SER A 5 -15.75 -6.27 12.23
C SER A 5 -14.42 -6.41 12.95
N TYR A 6 -13.60 -5.36 12.91
CA TYR A 6 -12.37 -5.28 13.69
C TYR A 6 -12.67 -4.57 15.01
N VAL A 7 -12.25 -5.17 16.12
CA VAL A 7 -12.53 -4.65 17.48
C VAL A 7 -11.32 -3.88 18.03
N GLN A 8 -10.11 -4.36 17.73
CA GLN A 8 -8.88 -3.77 18.24
C GLN A 8 -8.59 -2.45 17.54
N ARG A 9 -8.78 -1.35 18.27
CA ARG A 9 -8.51 -0.01 17.77
C ARG A 9 -7.98 0.93 18.84
N VAL A 10 -7.19 1.91 18.40
CA VAL A 10 -6.76 3.05 19.20
C VAL A 10 -7.28 4.32 18.53
N ALA A 11 -7.63 5.32 19.34
CA ALA A 11 -8.02 6.64 18.86
C ALA A 11 -6.94 7.65 19.24
N LEU A 12 -6.30 8.24 18.23
CA LEU A 12 -5.26 9.24 18.38
C LEU A 12 -5.86 10.66 18.29
N GLU A 13 -5.39 11.54 19.16
CA GLU A 13 -5.73 12.96 19.20
C GLU A 13 -5.06 13.68 18.03
N PHE A 14 -5.85 14.18 17.07
CA PHE A 14 -5.35 14.94 15.94
C PHE A 14 -6.14 16.25 15.78
N SER A 15 -5.50 17.39 16.02
CA SER A 15 -6.11 18.70 15.77
C SER A 15 -5.69 19.21 14.40
N GLY A 16 -6.64 19.45 13.49
CA GLY A 16 -6.36 20.06 12.20
C GLY A 16 -7.07 19.41 11.02
N SER A 17 -6.57 19.73 9.82
CA SER A 17 -6.97 19.12 8.56
C SER A 17 -5.73 18.70 7.80
N LEU A 18 -5.86 17.71 6.93
CA LEU A 18 -4.74 17.18 6.15
C LEU A 18 -5.19 16.83 4.74
N PHE A 19 -4.24 16.81 3.81
CA PHE A 19 -4.44 16.33 2.45
C PHE A 19 -4.28 14.80 2.42
N PRO A 20 -4.96 14.08 1.50
CA PRO A 20 -4.94 12.62 1.47
C PRO A 20 -3.55 11.96 1.50
N HIS A 21 -2.53 12.59 0.90
CA HIS A 21 -1.14 12.09 0.87
C HIS A 21 -0.24 12.65 1.98
N ALA A 22 -0.80 13.41 2.94
CA ALA A 22 -0.09 13.94 4.11
C ALA A 22 -0.17 12.99 5.32
N ILE A 23 -0.28 11.68 5.05
CA ILE A 23 -0.23 10.61 6.05
C ILE A 23 0.59 9.43 5.48
N CYS A 24 1.45 8.83 6.29
CA CYS A 24 2.15 7.60 5.93
C CYS A 24 2.54 6.77 7.16
N LEU A 25 2.80 5.49 6.93
CA LEU A 25 3.39 4.56 7.90
C LEU A 25 4.84 4.28 7.50
N GLY A 26 5.75 4.26 8.47
CA GLY A 26 7.14 3.91 8.22
C GLY A 26 8.01 4.05 9.45
N ASP A 27 9.17 3.39 9.43
CA ASP A 27 10.18 3.41 10.49
C ASP A 27 10.94 4.74 10.47
N VAL A 28 10.55 5.66 11.35
CA VAL A 28 11.05 7.04 11.36
C VAL A 28 12.34 7.22 12.15
N ASP A 29 12.55 6.38 13.16
CA ASP A 29 13.71 6.46 14.06
C ASP A 29 14.75 5.36 13.81
N ASN A 30 14.51 4.50 12.82
CA ASN A 30 15.36 3.41 12.35
C ASN A 30 15.51 2.27 13.39
N ASP A 31 14.42 1.97 14.11
CA ASP A 31 14.35 0.88 15.09
C ASP A 31 13.65 -0.40 14.55
N THR A 32 13.32 -0.43 13.26
CA THR A 32 12.60 -1.48 12.51
C THR A 32 11.10 -1.58 12.81
N LEU A 33 10.57 -0.74 13.69
CA LEU A 33 9.14 -0.62 13.96
C LEU A 33 8.58 0.59 13.20
N ASN A 34 7.36 0.45 12.68
CA ASN A 34 6.77 1.53 11.91
C ASN A 34 5.93 2.44 12.80
N GLU A 35 6.16 3.74 12.67
CA GLU A 35 5.35 4.81 13.24
C GLU A 35 4.34 5.36 12.24
N LEU A 36 3.43 6.19 12.74
CA LEU A 36 2.48 6.94 11.92
C LEU A 36 2.91 8.41 11.86
N VAL A 37 3.11 8.90 10.64
CA VAL A 37 3.47 10.30 10.36
C VAL A 37 2.29 11.01 9.73
N VAL A 38 1.96 12.19 10.25
CA VAL A 38 0.83 13.01 9.80
C VAL A 38 1.26 14.47 9.65
N GLY A 39 1.12 15.00 8.44
CA GLY A 39 1.30 16.43 8.15
C GLY A 39 -0.05 17.13 8.05
N ASP A 40 -0.21 18.28 8.70
CA ASP A 40 -1.43 19.07 8.62
C ASP A 40 -1.30 20.34 7.75
N THR A 41 -2.45 20.95 7.47
CA THR A 41 -2.55 22.19 6.69
C THR A 41 -2.03 23.42 7.44
N SER A 42 -1.68 23.32 8.71
CA SER A 42 -1.04 24.42 9.47
C SER A 42 0.49 24.41 9.35
N GLY A 43 1.06 23.35 8.76
CA GLY A 43 2.50 23.15 8.69
C GLY A 43 3.04 22.31 9.85
N LYS A 44 2.19 21.69 10.66
CA LYS A 44 2.61 20.83 11.76
C LYS A 44 2.76 19.40 11.27
N LEU A 45 3.92 18.81 11.53
CA LEU A 45 4.21 17.39 11.30
C LEU A 45 4.16 16.67 12.65
N SER A 46 3.30 15.68 12.79
CA SER A 46 3.09 14.92 14.02
C SER A 46 3.45 13.44 13.79
N VAL A 47 4.21 12.85 14.71
CA VAL A 47 4.61 11.44 14.68
C VAL A 47 3.97 10.73 15.86
N TYR A 48 3.27 9.62 15.62
CA TYR A 48 2.64 8.79 16.65
C TYR A 48 3.32 7.43 16.70
N LYS A 49 3.63 6.98 17.91
CA LYS A 49 4.32 5.72 18.18
C LYS A 49 3.50 4.90 19.19
N ASN A 50 3.45 3.58 19.02
CA ASN A 50 2.70 2.65 19.89
C ASN A 50 1.18 2.93 19.95
N ASP A 51 0.56 2.75 21.12
CA ASP A 51 -0.86 3.03 21.37
C ASP A 51 -1.08 4.38 22.07
N ASP A 52 -0.06 5.25 22.10
CA ASP A 52 -0.15 6.56 22.71
C ASP A 52 -1.09 7.47 21.93
N SER A 53 -2.13 7.96 22.61
CA SER A 53 -3.13 8.86 22.00
C SER A 53 -2.55 10.19 21.50
N ARG A 54 -1.40 10.62 22.01
CA ARG A 54 -0.76 11.90 21.66
C ARG A 54 0.45 11.66 20.77
N PRO A 55 0.82 12.64 19.93
CA PRO A 55 2.02 12.51 19.13
C PRO A 55 3.25 12.40 20.03
N TRP A 56 4.11 11.43 19.71
CA TRP A 56 5.44 11.27 20.29
C TRP A 56 6.31 12.49 19.99
N LEU A 57 6.23 13.00 18.76
CA LEU A 57 6.95 14.18 18.32
C LEU A 57 6.06 15.11 17.48
N THR A 58 6.33 16.41 17.60
CA THR A 58 5.77 17.43 16.71
C THR A 58 6.90 18.30 16.16
N CYS A 59 6.89 18.52 14.85
CA CYS A 59 7.79 19.42 14.15
C CYS A 59 7.02 20.54 13.42
N SER A 60 7.65 21.69 13.27
CA SER A 60 7.10 22.84 12.54
C SER A 60 7.75 22.96 11.16
N CYS A 61 6.93 22.89 10.11
CA CYS A 61 7.30 23.07 8.71
C CYS A 61 6.87 24.44 8.19
N GLN A 62 7.47 24.88 7.09
CA GLN A 62 7.05 26.09 6.40
C GLN A 62 5.96 25.77 5.38
N GLY A 63 4.77 26.35 5.57
CA GLY A 63 3.65 26.22 4.63
C GLY A 63 2.76 25.00 4.88
N MET A 64 1.73 24.84 4.05
CA MET A 64 0.71 23.79 4.23
C MET A 64 1.24 22.43 3.73
N LEU A 65 1.29 21.40 4.58
CA LEU A 65 1.84 20.10 4.18
C LEU A 65 0.87 19.33 3.29
N THR A 66 1.28 19.03 2.06
CA THR A 66 0.47 18.28 1.09
C THR A 66 0.87 16.82 0.98
N CYS A 67 2.14 16.50 1.22
CA CYS A 67 2.67 15.15 1.17
C CYS A 67 3.65 14.90 2.32
N VAL A 68 3.61 13.68 2.86
CA VAL A 68 4.62 13.17 3.79
C VAL A 68 5.06 11.77 3.35
N GLY A 69 6.28 11.41 3.66
CA GLY A 69 6.85 10.11 3.32
C GLY A 69 7.99 9.75 4.25
N VAL A 70 8.30 8.47 4.35
CA VAL A 70 9.43 7.96 5.13
C VAL A 70 10.22 7.04 4.22
N GLY A 71 11.54 7.22 4.17
CA GLY A 71 12.41 6.37 3.36
C GLY A 71 13.83 6.90 3.25
N ASP A 72 14.72 6.10 2.66
CA ASP A 72 16.12 6.43 2.43
C ASP A 72 16.32 7.33 1.20
N VAL A 73 15.82 8.57 1.30
CA VAL A 73 15.89 9.58 0.23
C VAL A 73 17.31 10.07 -0.06
N CYS A 74 18.23 9.92 0.89
CA CYS A 74 19.62 10.34 0.76
C CYS A 74 20.57 9.20 0.33
N ASN A 75 20.06 7.97 0.15
CA ASN A 75 20.85 6.80 -0.24
C ASN A 75 22.00 6.47 0.74
N ARG A 76 21.72 6.57 2.03
CA ARG A 76 22.68 6.33 3.13
C ARG A 76 22.31 5.12 3.99
N GLY A 77 21.34 4.31 3.54
CA GLY A 77 20.83 3.15 4.28
C GLY A 77 20.01 3.54 5.51
N LYS A 78 19.44 4.74 5.53
CA LYS A 78 18.74 5.30 6.68
C LYS A 78 17.45 6.01 6.26
N ASN A 79 16.35 5.67 6.91
CA ASN A 79 15.07 6.33 6.70
C ASN A 79 15.09 7.75 7.29
N LEU A 80 14.61 8.71 6.50
CA LEU A 80 14.32 10.08 6.91
C LEU A 80 12.85 10.38 6.67
N VAL A 81 12.30 11.29 7.48
CA VAL A 81 10.96 11.81 7.25
C VAL A 81 11.03 12.97 6.27
N VAL A 82 10.26 12.87 5.20
CA VAL A 82 10.13 13.87 4.14
C VAL A 82 8.77 14.54 4.26
N ALA A 83 8.75 15.87 4.26
CA ALA A 83 7.51 16.64 4.22
C ALA A 83 7.58 17.73 3.14
N VAL A 84 6.56 17.80 2.30
CA VAL A 84 6.47 18.77 1.20
C VAL A 84 5.26 19.68 1.39
N SER A 85 5.49 20.99 1.24
CA SER A 85 4.43 22.00 1.35
C SER A 85 3.82 22.36 -0.02
N ALA A 86 2.59 22.89 0.00
CA ALA A 86 1.89 23.40 -1.18
C ALA A 86 2.68 24.51 -1.89
N GLU A 87 3.47 25.27 -1.16
CA GLU A 87 4.32 26.36 -1.65
C GLU A 87 5.63 25.86 -2.28
N GLY A 88 5.93 24.56 -2.18
CA GLY A 88 7.13 23.95 -2.74
C GLY A 88 8.30 23.83 -1.75
N TRP A 89 8.08 23.99 -0.45
CA TRP A 89 9.12 23.71 0.53
C TRP A 89 9.26 22.21 0.78
N PHE A 90 10.43 21.67 0.45
CA PHE A 90 10.86 20.32 0.79
C PHE A 90 11.62 20.36 2.12
N HIS A 91 11.24 19.48 3.04
CA HIS A 91 11.79 19.38 4.39
C HIS A 91 12.26 17.95 4.66
N LEU A 92 13.45 17.81 5.24
CA LEU A 92 13.96 16.53 5.77
C LEU A 92 14.09 16.60 7.28
N PHE A 93 13.70 15.51 7.95
CA PHE A 93 13.88 15.30 9.37
C PHE A 93 14.61 13.98 9.60
N ASP A 94 15.67 14.05 10.40
CA ASP A 94 16.31 12.88 10.98
C ASP A 94 15.81 12.74 12.41
N LEU A 95 15.02 11.71 12.66
CA LEU A 95 14.41 11.44 13.96
C LEU A 95 15.10 10.29 14.70
N THR A 96 16.25 9.82 14.22
CA THR A 96 17.01 8.79 14.94
C THR A 96 17.53 9.38 16.24
N PRO A 97 17.34 8.71 17.38
CA PRO A 97 17.88 9.16 18.64
C PRO A 97 19.40 9.26 18.52
N ALA A 98 19.95 10.45 18.81
CA ALA A 98 21.40 10.61 18.93
C ALA A 98 21.88 9.60 19.98
N ARG A 99 22.87 8.77 19.63
CA ARG A 99 23.54 7.89 20.61
C ARG A 99 24.15 8.80 21.68
N THR A 100 23.45 9.02 22.78
CA THR A 100 23.99 9.70 23.95
C THR A 100 25.04 8.79 24.57
N LEU A 101 26.29 8.97 24.16
CA LEU A 101 27.41 8.85 25.07
C LEU A 101 27.16 9.88 26.18
N ASP A 102 26.49 9.46 27.24
CA ASP A 102 27.07 9.53 28.58
C ASP A 102 26.08 9.05 29.64
N ALA A 103 26.58 8.10 30.44
CA ALA A 103 25.97 7.65 31.67
C ALA A 103 25.87 8.81 32.67
N SER A 104 24.68 9.39 32.82
CA SER A 104 24.22 9.90 34.11
C SER A 104 22.69 9.95 34.12
N GLY A 105 22.10 9.23 35.07
CA GLY A 105 20.66 9.04 35.15
C GLY A 105 19.93 10.34 35.46
N HIS A 106 19.24 10.88 34.47
CA HIS A 106 18.00 11.65 34.63
C HIS A 106 17.10 11.33 33.42
N HIS A 107 16.14 10.43 33.64
CA HIS A 107 14.96 10.33 32.79
C HIS A 107 14.14 11.61 33.00
N ASP A 108 14.34 12.61 32.15
CA ASP A 108 13.30 13.59 31.87
C ASP A 108 13.59 14.37 30.58
N THR A 109 12.56 14.45 29.73
CA THR A 109 12.34 15.49 28.70
C THR A 109 13.20 15.53 27.42
N LEU A 110 12.84 14.70 26.43
CA LEU A 110 12.78 15.12 25.01
C LEU A 110 11.38 15.68 24.63
N MET A 111 10.58 16.05 25.63
CA MET A 111 9.18 16.48 25.47
C MET A 111 9.03 18.02 25.34
N GLY A 112 10.00 18.72 24.74
CA GLY A 112 9.98 20.20 24.80
C GLY A 112 10.73 21.00 23.73
N GLU A 113 11.57 20.40 22.89
CA GLU A 113 12.17 21.13 21.77
C GLU A 113 11.43 20.81 20.47
N GLU A 114 10.80 21.82 19.85
CA GLU A 114 10.27 21.70 18.50
C GLU A 114 11.41 21.30 17.56
N GLN A 115 11.41 20.04 17.11
CA GLN A 115 12.41 19.53 16.19
C GLN A 115 12.29 20.28 14.87
N ARG A 116 13.41 20.87 14.44
CA ARG A 116 13.51 21.59 13.18
C ARG A 116 14.00 20.63 12.09
N PRO A 117 13.61 20.85 10.84
CA PRO A 117 14.13 20.05 9.74
C PRO A 117 15.65 20.24 9.62
N ILE A 118 16.34 19.14 9.40
CA ILE A 118 17.79 19.10 9.20
C ILE A 118 18.20 19.67 7.84
N PHE A 119 17.29 19.67 6.88
CA PHE A 119 17.50 20.21 5.55
C PHE A 119 16.20 20.78 4.99
N LYS A 120 16.35 21.87 4.21
CA LYS A 120 15.26 22.50 3.48
C LYS A 120 15.72 22.87 2.08
N GLN A 121 14.88 22.61 1.09
CA GLN A 121 15.10 23.07 -0.29
C GLN A 121 13.78 23.50 -0.90
N HIS A 122 13.82 24.45 -1.82
CA HIS A 122 12.66 24.82 -2.62
C HIS A 122 12.59 23.94 -3.88
N ILE A 123 11.47 23.26 -4.06
CA ILE A 123 11.07 22.56 -5.27
C ILE A 123 9.86 23.28 -5.90
N PRO A 124 9.40 22.94 -7.11
CA PRO A 124 8.19 23.56 -7.65
C PRO A 124 6.98 23.42 -6.71
N ALA A 125 6.10 24.42 -6.71
CA ALA A 125 4.90 24.45 -5.87
C ALA A 125 3.80 23.49 -6.38
N ASN A 126 2.73 23.34 -5.59
CA ASN A 126 1.54 22.51 -5.88
C ASN A 126 1.84 21.01 -5.99
N THR A 127 2.74 20.52 -5.14
CA THR A 127 2.97 19.08 -4.96
C THR A 127 1.70 18.42 -4.43
N LYS A 128 1.28 17.33 -5.06
CA LYS A 128 0.06 16.58 -4.75
C LYS A 128 0.33 15.16 -4.24
N VAL A 129 1.34 14.48 -4.80
CA VAL A 129 1.73 13.12 -4.42
C VAL A 129 3.25 12.96 -4.50
N MET A 130 3.79 12.07 -3.69
CA MET A 130 5.23 11.81 -3.58
C MET A 130 5.49 10.30 -3.49
N LEU A 131 6.60 9.86 -4.06
CA LEU A 131 7.10 8.49 -3.98
C LEU A 131 8.62 8.52 -3.77
N ILE A 132 9.12 7.69 -2.86
CA ILE A 132 10.55 7.46 -2.65
C ILE A 132 10.82 6.01 -3.03
N SER A 133 11.54 5.79 -4.12
CA SER A 133 11.82 4.44 -4.64
C SER A 133 12.93 4.52 -5.68
N ASP A 134 13.68 3.44 -5.84
CA ASP A 134 14.47 3.19 -7.03
C ASP A 134 13.53 3.03 -8.24
N ILE A 135 13.57 3.99 -9.17
CA ILE A 135 12.72 4.01 -10.36
C ILE A 135 13.45 3.64 -11.64
N ASP A 136 14.79 3.54 -11.61
CA ASP A 136 15.62 3.26 -12.78
C ASP A 136 16.47 1.99 -12.67
N GLY A 137 16.45 1.34 -11.51
CA GLY A 137 17.06 0.05 -11.22
C GLY A 137 18.55 0.14 -10.87
N ASP A 138 19.06 1.32 -10.52
CA ASP A 138 20.48 1.50 -10.18
C ASP A 138 20.81 1.28 -8.69
N GLY A 139 19.80 0.95 -7.88
CA GLY A 139 19.93 0.69 -6.45
C GLY A 139 19.92 1.94 -5.58
N CYS A 140 19.80 3.13 -6.16
CA CYS A 140 19.54 4.37 -5.44
C CYS A 140 18.04 4.70 -5.48
N ASN A 141 17.51 5.27 -4.41
CA ASN A 141 16.17 5.82 -4.37
C ASN A 141 16.13 7.22 -5.00
N GLU A 142 15.10 7.43 -5.81
CA GLU A 142 14.70 8.73 -6.32
C GLU A 142 13.51 9.27 -5.52
N LEU A 143 13.43 10.60 -5.46
CA LEU A 143 12.24 11.31 -5.03
C LEU A 143 11.42 11.67 -6.27
N VAL A 144 10.26 11.02 -6.45
CA VAL A 144 9.31 11.34 -7.51
C VAL A 144 8.17 12.17 -6.94
N VAL A 145 7.88 13.30 -7.59
CA VAL A 145 6.86 14.26 -7.17
C VAL A 145 5.87 14.47 -8.30
N GLY A 146 4.59 14.22 -8.01
CA GLY A 146 3.46 14.52 -8.88
C GLY A 146 2.79 15.83 -8.47
N TYR A 147 2.49 16.67 -9.47
CA TYR A 147 1.94 18.01 -9.27
C TYR A 147 0.48 18.09 -9.75
N THR A 148 -0.25 19.13 -9.31
CA THR A 148 -1.64 19.37 -9.75
C THR A 148 -1.78 19.80 -11.22
N ASP A 149 -0.67 20.15 -11.87
CA ASP A 149 -0.60 20.66 -13.25
C ASP A 149 -0.20 19.58 -14.27
N ARG A 150 -0.44 18.29 -13.95
CA ARG A 150 -0.16 17.12 -14.81
C ARG A 150 1.32 16.90 -15.09
N VAL A 151 2.18 17.46 -14.25
CA VAL A 151 3.61 17.25 -14.31
C VAL A 151 4.01 16.20 -13.28
N VAL A 152 4.98 15.37 -13.65
CA VAL A 152 5.74 14.53 -12.72
C VAL A 152 7.21 14.90 -12.86
N ARG A 153 7.94 14.96 -11.75
CA ARG A 153 9.39 15.16 -11.74
C ARG A 153 10.07 14.12 -10.88
N ALA A 154 11.23 13.66 -11.33
CA ALA A 154 12.13 12.84 -10.53
C ALA A 154 13.32 13.70 -10.08
N PHE A 155 13.72 13.52 -8.83
CA PHE A 155 14.90 14.10 -8.24
C PHE A 155 15.76 13.01 -7.62
N ARG A 156 17.07 13.22 -7.58
CA ARG A 156 18.00 12.40 -6.82
C ARG A 156 18.77 13.26 -5.84
N TRP A 157 19.04 12.72 -4.67
CA TRP A 157 19.91 13.37 -3.70
C TRP A 157 21.37 13.26 -4.13
N GLU A 158 22.07 14.39 -4.18
CA GLU A 158 23.51 14.45 -4.40
C GLU A 158 24.20 15.04 -3.19
N ASP A 159 25.21 14.34 -2.68
CA ASP A 159 26.05 14.82 -1.59
C ASP A 159 27.06 15.86 -2.09
N LEU A 160 27.14 16.99 -1.37
CA LEU A 160 28.00 18.13 -1.69
C LEU A 160 29.26 18.20 -0.80
N GLY A 161 29.46 17.24 0.11
CA GLY A 161 30.60 17.24 1.02
C GLY A 161 30.92 15.87 1.61
N GLU A 162 32.19 15.67 2.00
CA GLU A 162 32.73 14.43 2.62
C GLU A 162 32.58 14.39 4.16
N GLY A 163 31.92 15.38 4.77
CA GLY A 163 31.80 15.52 6.23
C GLY A 163 30.68 14.66 6.82
N THR A 164 31.01 13.81 7.79
CA THR A 164 30.08 12.82 8.38
C THR A 164 29.06 13.39 9.38
N GLU A 165 29.16 14.66 9.77
CA GLU A 165 28.36 15.19 10.88
C GLU A 165 27.12 16.00 10.48
N HIS A 166 27.06 16.59 9.29
CA HIS A 166 25.91 17.41 8.85
C HIS A 166 25.46 16.98 7.45
N LEU A 167 24.15 16.91 7.23
CA LEU A 167 23.57 16.51 5.96
C LEU A 167 23.83 17.59 4.90
N THR A 168 24.95 17.51 4.19
CA THR A 168 25.35 18.46 3.14
C THR A 168 25.11 17.85 1.77
N GLY A 169 23.94 18.14 1.20
CA GLY A 169 23.59 17.72 -0.15
C GLY A 169 22.44 18.55 -0.71
N GLN A 170 21.95 18.17 -1.87
CA GLN A 170 20.81 18.81 -2.52
C GLN A 170 20.03 17.81 -3.37
N LEU A 171 18.75 18.10 -3.59
CA LEU A 171 17.97 17.42 -4.61
C LEU A 171 18.28 18.00 -5.99
N VAL A 172 18.76 17.15 -6.89
CA VAL A 172 19.00 17.48 -8.29
C VAL A 172 17.88 16.90 -9.14
N SER A 173 17.34 17.72 -10.05
CA SER A 173 16.26 17.31 -10.94
C SER A 173 16.81 16.38 -12.04
N LEU A 174 16.31 15.16 -12.10
CA LEU A 174 16.67 14.17 -13.12
C LEU A 174 15.83 14.35 -14.40
N LYS A 175 14.50 14.35 -14.26
CA LYS A 175 13.59 14.41 -15.40
C LYS A 175 12.25 15.06 -15.06
N LYS A 176 11.61 15.61 -16.09
CA LYS A 176 10.25 16.15 -16.06
C LYS A 176 9.42 15.45 -17.13
N TRP A 177 8.29 14.85 -16.74
CA TRP A 177 7.27 14.34 -17.65
C TRP A 177 6.03 15.23 -17.60
N THR A 178 5.39 15.41 -18.74
CA THR A 178 4.11 16.12 -18.85
C THR A 178 3.07 15.12 -19.35
N LEU A 179 1.97 14.98 -18.61
CA LEU A 179 0.92 14.02 -18.86
C LEU A 179 -0.33 14.67 -19.47
N GLU A 180 -1.16 13.85 -20.12
CA GLU A 180 -2.41 14.31 -20.72
C GLU A 180 -3.47 14.62 -19.66
N GLY A 181 -3.53 13.79 -18.61
CA GLY A 181 -4.51 13.86 -17.52
C GLY A 181 -3.92 14.20 -16.15
N GLN A 182 -4.82 14.38 -15.18
CA GLN A 182 -4.46 14.61 -13.78
C GLN A 182 -3.73 13.41 -13.19
N VAL A 183 -2.75 13.70 -12.33
CA VAL A 183 -2.00 12.70 -11.57
C VAL A 183 -2.64 12.58 -10.19
N ASP A 184 -3.03 11.37 -9.78
CA ASP A 184 -3.57 11.11 -8.44
C ASP A 184 -2.58 10.28 -7.61
N SER A 185 -2.00 9.24 -8.18
CA SER A 185 -1.02 8.40 -7.48
C SER A 185 0.15 7.98 -8.36
N LEU A 186 1.24 7.60 -7.69
CA LEU A 186 2.49 7.13 -8.25
C LEU A 186 2.82 5.77 -7.64
N SER A 187 3.35 4.86 -8.43
CA SER A 187 3.89 3.59 -7.92
C SER A 187 5.02 3.10 -8.83
N VAL A 188 5.91 2.29 -8.27
CA VAL A 188 6.83 1.46 -9.07
C VAL A 188 6.27 0.05 -9.11
N THR A 189 6.39 -0.61 -10.26
CA THR A 189 6.06 -2.04 -10.43
C THR A 189 7.18 -2.73 -11.21
N PRO A 190 7.54 -3.99 -10.91
CA PRO A 190 8.43 -4.76 -11.77
C PRO A 190 7.85 -4.89 -13.18
N GLY A 191 8.59 -4.44 -14.19
CA GLY A 191 8.28 -4.64 -15.60
C GLY A 191 8.53 -6.09 -16.06
N PRO A 192 8.28 -6.40 -17.34
CA PRO A 192 8.42 -7.75 -17.90
C PRO A 192 9.83 -8.35 -17.79
N LEU A 193 10.86 -7.50 -17.66
CA LEU A 193 12.26 -7.90 -17.51
C LEU A 193 12.74 -7.83 -16.05
N GLY A 194 11.83 -7.62 -15.09
CA GLY A 194 12.16 -7.41 -13.68
C GLY A 194 12.74 -6.03 -13.36
N VAL A 195 12.90 -5.16 -14.36
CA VAL A 195 13.34 -3.77 -14.20
C VAL A 195 12.19 -2.94 -13.63
N PRO A 196 12.43 -1.99 -12.70
CA PRO A 196 11.38 -1.13 -12.19
C PRO A 196 10.75 -0.26 -13.30
N GLU A 197 9.42 -0.20 -13.29
CA GLU A 197 8.63 0.69 -14.14
C GLU A 197 7.86 1.68 -13.26
N LEU A 198 8.12 2.97 -13.45
CA LEU A 198 7.35 4.04 -12.82
C LEU A 198 6.01 4.19 -13.53
N ILE A 199 4.93 3.88 -12.81
CA ILE A 199 3.56 4.01 -13.30
C ILE A 199 2.82 5.11 -12.55
N VAL A 200 1.99 5.84 -13.28
CA VAL A 200 1.23 6.99 -12.77
C VAL A 200 -0.23 6.87 -13.17
N SER A 201 -1.14 7.15 -12.24
CA SER A 201 -2.57 7.09 -12.53
C SER A 201 -3.00 8.18 -13.52
N GLN A 202 -3.95 7.85 -14.39
CA GLN A 202 -4.57 8.77 -15.34
C GLN A 202 -6.11 8.64 -15.24
N PRO A 203 -6.86 9.72 -15.51
CA PRO A 203 -8.32 9.69 -15.44
C PRO A 203 -8.94 8.58 -16.31
N GLY A 204 -10.08 8.06 -15.88
CA GLY A 204 -10.83 7.05 -16.63
C GLY A 204 -10.35 5.62 -16.43
N CYS A 205 -9.84 5.28 -15.24
CA CYS A 205 -9.25 3.96 -14.96
C CYS A 205 -8.07 3.66 -15.91
N ALA A 206 -7.27 4.66 -16.21
CA ALA A 206 -6.10 4.58 -17.08
C ALA A 206 -4.83 4.81 -16.26
N TYR A 207 -3.68 4.56 -16.87
CA TYR A 207 -2.38 4.87 -16.28
C TYR A 207 -1.36 5.11 -17.39
N ALA A 208 -0.22 5.70 -17.05
CA ALA A 208 0.91 5.84 -17.95
C ALA A 208 2.17 5.26 -17.33
N VAL A 209 3.03 4.68 -18.17
CA VAL A 209 4.40 4.30 -17.80
C VAL A 209 5.32 5.46 -18.16
N LEU A 210 6.13 5.90 -17.20
CA LEU A 210 7.10 6.98 -17.36
C LEU A 210 8.49 6.40 -17.58
N LEU A 211 9.09 6.65 -18.74
CA LEU A 211 10.38 6.08 -19.10
C LEU A 211 11.54 6.89 -18.50
N CYS A 212 12.41 6.22 -17.75
CA CYS A 212 13.66 6.75 -17.21
C CYS A 212 14.75 6.71 -18.29
N THR A 213 14.95 7.81 -19.03
CA THR A 213 15.87 7.83 -20.18
C THR A 213 17.20 8.54 -19.91
N TRP A 214 17.47 8.96 -18.67
CA TRP A 214 18.71 9.64 -18.31
C TRP A 214 19.91 8.69 -18.24
N ASN A 215 19.70 7.38 -18.09
CA ASN A 215 20.75 6.36 -18.02
C ASN A 215 21.19 5.79 -19.39
N LYS A 216 20.94 6.49 -20.51
CA LYS A 216 21.22 5.97 -21.87
C LYS A 216 22.71 5.96 -22.30
N ASP A 217 23.63 5.78 -21.36
CA ASP A 217 25.06 5.52 -21.64
C ASP A 217 25.49 4.06 -21.41
N THR A 218 24.60 3.15 -21.00
CA THR A 218 24.91 1.71 -20.94
C THR A 218 24.44 0.94 -22.18
N GLY A 219 25.26 0.97 -23.24
CA GLY A 219 25.69 -0.27 -23.90
C GLY A 219 24.79 -1.02 -24.88
N TYR A 220 23.70 -0.47 -25.42
CA TYR A 220 23.11 -1.04 -26.64
C TYR A 220 23.76 -0.43 -27.88
N SER A 221 24.90 -1.00 -28.28
CA SER A 221 25.45 -0.77 -29.60
C SER A 221 24.43 -1.25 -30.64
N ALA A 222 23.72 -0.32 -31.26
CA ALA A 222 23.00 -0.59 -32.50
C ALA A 222 24.05 -1.08 -33.51
N THR A 223 24.03 -2.37 -33.79
CA THR A 223 24.85 -2.98 -34.83
C THR A 223 24.60 -2.25 -36.14
N SER A 224 25.66 -1.64 -36.64
CA SER A 224 25.74 -1.01 -37.95
C SER A 224 25.41 -2.02 -39.04
N ASP A 225 24.44 -1.70 -39.90
CA ASP A 225 24.56 -2.07 -41.31
C ASP A 225 23.89 -1.04 -42.24
N GLY A 226 24.70 -0.48 -43.14
CA GLY A 226 24.35 -0.13 -44.52
C GLY A 226 23.27 0.93 -44.84
N THR A 227 23.74 2.18 -45.01
CA THR A 227 23.46 3.10 -46.14
C THR A 227 22.09 3.75 -46.40
N THR A 228 22.22 5.05 -46.70
CA THR A 228 21.46 5.98 -47.56
C THR A 228 20.35 6.87 -46.96
N GLU A 229 20.74 8.15 -46.92
CA GLU A 229 20.04 9.42 -46.82
C GLU A 229 18.52 9.44 -47.04
N GLY A 230 17.85 10.06 -46.07
CA GLY A 230 16.47 10.52 -46.18
C GLY A 230 16.07 11.19 -44.88
N SER A 231 16.28 12.51 -44.79
CA SER A 231 15.80 13.39 -43.73
C SER A 231 14.34 13.09 -43.35
N ARG A 232 14.16 12.29 -42.30
CA ARG A 232 12.95 12.22 -41.50
C ARG A 232 13.39 12.43 -40.07
N GLU A 233 12.95 13.55 -39.49
CA GLU A 233 12.95 13.72 -38.04
C GLU A 233 12.39 12.44 -37.44
N THR A 234 13.22 11.70 -36.73
CA THR A 234 12.78 10.59 -35.90
C THR A 234 11.76 11.16 -34.91
N PRO A 235 10.55 10.58 -34.78
CA PRO A 235 9.61 11.07 -33.79
C PRO A 235 10.31 11.00 -32.43
N ALA A 236 10.36 12.12 -31.71
CA ALA A 236 10.92 12.16 -30.36
C ALA A 236 10.40 10.95 -29.59
N ALA A 237 11.32 10.13 -29.06
CA ALA A 237 10.96 8.94 -28.30
C ALA A 237 9.93 9.36 -27.24
N ARG A 238 8.73 8.76 -27.28
CA ARG A 238 7.67 9.12 -26.34
C ARG A 238 8.11 8.65 -24.95
N ASP A 239 8.53 9.59 -24.12
CA ASP A 239 8.94 9.37 -22.73
C ASP A 239 7.79 8.94 -21.80
N VAL A 240 6.56 8.99 -22.31
CA VAL A 240 5.32 8.63 -21.63
C VAL A 240 4.57 7.66 -22.52
N VAL A 241 4.25 6.48 -21.96
CA VAL A 241 3.46 5.46 -22.64
C VAL A 241 2.11 5.36 -21.93
N LEU A 242 1.05 5.84 -22.58
CA LEU A 242 -0.30 5.81 -22.02
C LEU A 242 -0.97 4.45 -22.27
N HIS A 243 -1.53 3.88 -21.22
CA HIS A 243 -2.29 2.63 -21.25
C HIS A 243 -3.74 2.87 -20.84
N GLN A 244 -4.67 2.40 -21.66
CA GLN A 244 -6.09 2.38 -21.33
C GLN A 244 -6.48 0.96 -20.93
N THR A 245 -7.04 0.81 -19.73
CA THR A 245 -7.45 -0.52 -19.29
C THR A 245 -8.61 -1.05 -20.10
N SER A 246 -8.58 -2.36 -20.35
CA SER A 246 -9.68 -3.08 -20.97
C SER A 246 -10.90 -3.17 -20.03
N GLY A 247 -12.09 -3.34 -20.61
CA GLY A 247 -13.36 -3.45 -19.87
C GLY A 247 -14.21 -2.17 -19.87
N ARG A 248 -15.40 -2.23 -19.24
CA ARG A 248 -16.30 -1.07 -19.16
C ARG A 248 -15.67 0.01 -18.30
N ILE A 249 -15.63 1.23 -18.84
CA ILE A 249 -15.27 2.45 -18.12
C ILE A 249 -16.54 3.29 -18.08
N HIS A 250 -17.06 3.56 -16.89
CA HIS A 250 -18.29 4.33 -16.72
C HIS A 250 -18.09 5.80 -17.13
N ASN A 251 -16.95 6.40 -16.74
CA ASN A 251 -16.63 7.77 -17.06
C ASN A 251 -15.13 7.94 -17.34
N LYS A 252 -14.77 8.44 -18.52
CA LYS A 252 -13.37 8.64 -18.93
C LYS A 252 -12.65 9.77 -18.19
N ASN A 253 -13.40 10.63 -17.51
CA ASN A 253 -12.86 11.79 -16.78
C ASN A 253 -12.84 11.57 -15.27
N VAL A 254 -13.25 10.40 -14.77
CA VAL A 254 -13.25 10.09 -13.34
C VAL A 254 -11.81 9.98 -12.82
N SER A 255 -11.55 10.48 -11.61
CA SER A 255 -10.24 10.31 -10.97
C SER A 255 -9.96 8.83 -10.73
N THR A 256 -8.67 8.49 -10.69
CA THR A 256 -8.19 7.12 -10.60
C THR A 256 -7.02 7.07 -9.64
N HIS A 257 -7.12 6.21 -8.63
CA HIS A 257 -5.99 5.83 -7.80
C HIS A 257 -5.41 4.51 -8.31
N LEU A 258 -4.11 4.37 -8.15
CA LEU A 258 -3.29 3.25 -8.57
C LEU A 258 -2.38 2.85 -7.41
N ILE A 259 -2.25 1.55 -7.18
CA ILE A 259 -1.20 0.96 -6.32
C ILE A 259 -0.52 -0.18 -7.07
N GLY A 260 0.81 -0.20 -7.09
CA GLY A 260 1.60 -1.21 -7.81
C GLY A 260 2.38 -2.14 -6.88
N ASN A 261 3.11 -3.07 -7.50
CA ASN A 261 3.95 -4.06 -6.84
C ASN A 261 3.21 -4.87 -5.76
N ILE A 262 1.99 -5.34 -6.06
CA ILE A 262 1.20 -6.18 -5.15
C ILE A 262 1.80 -7.59 -5.11
N LYS A 263 2.18 -8.06 -3.91
CA LYS A 263 2.86 -9.35 -3.74
C LYS A 263 1.94 -10.54 -3.94
N ARG A 264 2.49 -11.61 -4.53
CA ARG A 264 1.85 -12.92 -4.76
C ARG A 264 2.31 -14.01 -3.78
N GLY A 265 2.83 -13.65 -2.61
CA GLY A 265 3.40 -14.62 -1.67
C GLY A 265 4.76 -15.16 -2.07
N HIS A 266 5.30 -16.05 -1.23
CA HIS A 266 6.59 -16.69 -1.41
C HIS A 266 6.52 -17.82 -2.45
N SER A 267 6.59 -17.47 -3.73
CA SER A 267 7.03 -18.41 -4.77
C SER A 267 8.37 -17.92 -5.33
N PRO A 268 9.49 -18.63 -5.05
CA PRO A 268 10.83 -18.20 -5.48
C PRO A 268 11.04 -18.27 -7.01
N GLU A 269 10.03 -18.63 -7.79
CA GLU A 269 10.09 -18.80 -9.25
C GLU A 269 9.23 -17.82 -10.04
N SER A 270 8.57 -16.84 -9.40
CA SER A 270 7.82 -15.84 -10.16
C SER A 270 8.74 -14.74 -10.67
N GLY A 271 9.47 -15.01 -11.76
CA GLY A 271 10.01 -13.99 -12.66
C GLY A 271 8.92 -13.24 -13.44
N GLY A 272 7.73 -13.10 -12.82
CA GLY A 272 6.57 -12.46 -13.40
C GLY A 272 6.60 -10.96 -13.15
N SER A 273 6.01 -10.24 -14.09
CA SER A 273 5.65 -8.83 -13.97
C SER A 273 4.84 -8.53 -12.71
N GLY A 274 5.05 -7.34 -12.15
CA GLY A 274 4.37 -6.90 -10.95
C GLY A 274 2.88 -6.69 -11.16
N LEU A 275 2.09 -7.08 -10.15
CA LEU A 275 0.67 -6.76 -10.09
C LEU A 275 0.46 -5.31 -9.70
N PHE A 276 -0.57 -4.70 -10.26
CA PHE A 276 -1.06 -3.40 -9.82
C PHE A 276 -2.58 -3.36 -9.85
N ALA A 277 -3.15 -2.56 -8.97
CA ALA A 277 -4.58 -2.34 -8.89
C ALA A 277 -4.92 -0.89 -9.19
N LEU A 278 -6.12 -0.69 -9.72
CA LEU A 278 -6.71 0.60 -10.04
C LEU A 278 -8.06 0.71 -9.37
N CYS A 279 -8.37 1.88 -8.82
CA CYS A 279 -9.71 2.22 -8.39
C CYS A 279 -10.13 3.58 -8.91
N THR A 280 -11.42 3.75 -9.18
CA THR A 280 -12.00 5.02 -9.62
C THR A 280 -12.95 5.57 -8.59
N LEU A 281 -13.14 6.89 -8.60
CA LEU A 281 -14.09 7.56 -7.72
C LEU A 281 -15.55 7.12 -7.95
N ASP A 282 -15.89 6.54 -9.10
CA ASP A 282 -17.21 5.98 -9.37
C ASP A 282 -17.35 4.50 -8.96
N GLY A 283 -16.36 3.94 -8.25
CA GLY A 283 -16.47 2.60 -7.64
C GLY A 283 -16.00 1.44 -8.52
N THR A 284 -15.29 1.71 -9.62
CA THR A 284 -14.64 0.62 -10.39
C THR A 284 -13.34 0.23 -9.70
N LEU A 285 -13.13 -1.07 -9.48
CA LEU A 285 -11.88 -1.68 -9.02
C LEU A 285 -11.38 -2.68 -10.07
N LYS A 286 -10.08 -2.66 -10.36
CA LYS A 286 -9.42 -3.61 -11.26
C LYS A 286 -8.10 -4.07 -10.70
N LEU A 287 -7.80 -5.35 -10.85
CA LEU A 287 -6.46 -5.89 -10.67
C LEU A 287 -5.89 -6.29 -12.04
N MET A 288 -4.69 -5.82 -12.32
CA MET A 288 -4.00 -5.96 -13.59
C MET A 288 -2.66 -6.65 -13.38
N GLU A 289 -2.24 -7.39 -14.40
CA GLU A 289 -0.89 -7.90 -14.60
C GLU A 289 -0.41 -7.34 -15.94
N GLU A 290 0.83 -6.83 -16.00
CA GLU A 290 1.38 -6.21 -17.23
C GLU A 290 0.51 -5.09 -17.81
N ALA A 291 0.85 -4.67 -19.03
CA ALA A 291 0.14 -3.62 -19.73
C ALA A 291 -1.34 -3.92 -19.98
N ASP A 292 -1.67 -5.18 -20.28
CA ASP A 292 -2.92 -5.53 -20.96
C ASP A 292 -3.72 -6.68 -20.30
N LYS A 293 -3.20 -7.32 -19.25
CA LYS A 293 -3.86 -8.50 -18.66
C LYS A 293 -4.71 -8.14 -17.44
N LEU A 294 -6.00 -7.95 -17.68
CA LEU A 294 -7.00 -7.81 -16.62
C LEU A 294 -7.24 -9.15 -15.92
N LEU A 295 -6.95 -9.22 -14.61
CA LEU A 295 -7.21 -10.41 -13.80
C LEU A 295 -8.65 -10.43 -13.29
N TRP A 296 -9.11 -9.33 -12.70
CA TRP A 296 -10.50 -9.17 -12.31
C TRP A 296 -10.92 -7.71 -12.30
N SER A 297 -12.23 -7.49 -12.43
CA SER A 297 -12.87 -6.19 -12.25
C SER A 297 -14.11 -6.32 -11.36
N VAL A 298 -14.25 -5.40 -10.40
CA VAL A 298 -15.36 -5.31 -9.46
C VAL A 298 -15.93 -3.90 -9.52
N GLN A 299 -17.24 -3.79 -9.58
CA GLN A 299 -17.94 -2.51 -9.46
C GLN A 299 -18.62 -2.46 -8.10
N VAL A 300 -18.43 -1.37 -7.37
CA VAL A 300 -19.12 -1.08 -6.12
C VAL A 300 -19.92 0.21 -6.25
N ASP A 301 -20.92 0.38 -5.38
CA ASP A 301 -21.83 1.54 -5.40
C ASP A 301 -21.34 2.70 -4.50
N HIS A 302 -20.04 2.73 -4.16
CA HIS A 302 -19.45 3.69 -3.22
C HIS A 302 -18.32 4.46 -3.89
N GLN A 303 -18.10 5.70 -3.45
CA GLN A 303 -17.07 6.57 -4.01
C GLN A 303 -15.70 6.26 -3.42
N LEU A 304 -14.87 5.51 -4.16
CA LEU A 304 -13.54 5.09 -3.72
C LEU A 304 -12.50 6.18 -3.93
N PHE A 305 -11.69 6.44 -2.91
CA PHE A 305 -10.73 7.56 -2.96
C PHE A 305 -9.36 7.24 -2.42
N ALA A 306 -9.19 6.06 -1.85
CA ALA A 306 -7.90 5.57 -1.43
C ALA A 306 -7.78 4.11 -1.84
N LEU A 307 -6.58 3.71 -2.22
CA LEU A 307 -6.25 2.38 -2.66
C LEU A 307 -4.89 2.01 -2.09
N GLU A 308 -4.87 0.97 -1.29
CA GLU A 308 -3.70 0.46 -0.60
C GLU A 308 -3.57 -1.04 -0.82
N LYS A 309 -2.43 -1.60 -0.42
CA LYS A 309 -2.19 -3.04 -0.43
C LYS A 309 -1.76 -3.51 0.95
N LEU A 310 -2.32 -4.62 1.42
CA LEU A 310 -2.06 -5.14 2.75
C LEU A 310 -2.27 -6.66 2.76
N ASP A 311 -1.32 -7.41 3.30
CA ASP A 311 -1.52 -8.84 3.60
C ASP A 311 -2.32 -8.94 4.90
N VAL A 312 -3.62 -9.20 4.77
CA VAL A 312 -4.52 -9.37 5.92
C VAL A 312 -4.62 -10.81 6.37
N THR A 313 -4.07 -11.77 5.63
CA THR A 313 -4.14 -13.20 5.97
C THR A 313 -2.85 -13.77 6.54
N GLY A 314 -1.74 -13.04 6.43
CA GLY A 314 -0.41 -13.46 6.86
C GLY A 314 0.21 -14.55 5.98
N ASN A 315 -0.31 -14.75 4.76
CA ASN A 315 0.19 -15.78 3.83
C ASN A 315 1.24 -15.23 2.84
N GLY A 316 1.60 -13.94 2.93
CA GLY A 316 2.52 -13.24 2.05
C GLY A 316 1.89 -12.70 0.76
N HIS A 317 0.62 -12.98 0.49
CA HIS A 317 -0.15 -12.38 -0.59
C HIS A 317 -0.75 -11.08 -0.08
N GLU A 318 -0.49 -9.99 -0.78
CA GLU A 318 -1.12 -8.72 -0.42
C GLU A 318 -2.50 -8.64 -1.07
N GLU A 319 -3.52 -8.32 -0.27
CA GLU A 319 -4.86 -7.97 -0.74
C GLU A 319 -4.95 -6.48 -1.13
N VAL A 320 -5.87 -6.17 -2.05
CA VAL A 320 -6.19 -4.81 -2.44
C VAL A 320 -7.20 -4.23 -1.45
N VAL A 321 -6.85 -3.12 -0.81
CA VAL A 321 -7.69 -2.42 0.17
C VAL A 321 -8.15 -1.09 -0.41
N ALA A 322 -9.46 -0.93 -0.64
CA ALA A 322 -10.05 0.29 -1.17
C ALA A 322 -11.00 0.92 -0.16
N CYS A 323 -10.82 2.22 0.13
CA CYS A 323 -11.66 2.95 1.08
C CYS A 323 -12.56 3.96 0.36
N ALA A 324 -13.82 4.02 0.80
CA ALA A 324 -14.80 5.02 0.41
C ALA A 324 -14.92 6.16 1.44
N TRP A 325 -15.49 7.29 1.01
CA TRP A 325 -15.61 8.50 1.83
C TRP A 325 -16.51 8.31 3.06
N ASP A 326 -17.46 7.39 2.98
CA ASP A 326 -18.44 7.07 4.03
C ASP A 326 -17.94 6.01 5.03
N GLY A 327 -16.65 5.65 4.97
CA GLY A 327 -16.06 4.66 5.88
C GLY A 327 -16.23 3.21 5.42
N GLN A 328 -16.84 2.97 4.26
CA GLN A 328 -16.89 1.63 3.68
C GLN A 328 -15.51 1.25 3.10
N THR A 329 -14.92 0.18 3.64
CA THR A 329 -13.66 -0.38 3.14
C THR A 329 -13.90 -1.75 2.52
N TYR A 330 -13.27 -1.98 1.37
CA TYR A 330 -13.28 -3.24 0.62
C TYR A 330 -11.88 -3.83 0.64
N ILE A 331 -11.76 -5.10 1.03
CA ILE A 331 -10.52 -5.87 0.94
C ILE A 331 -10.78 -6.97 -0.09
N ILE A 332 -9.95 -7.04 -1.12
CA ILE A 332 -10.14 -7.95 -2.26
C ILE A 332 -8.86 -8.74 -2.51
N ASP A 333 -8.97 -10.06 -2.52
CA ASP A 333 -7.84 -10.94 -2.82
C ASP A 333 -7.61 -11.13 -4.32
N HIS A 334 -6.58 -11.90 -4.65
CA HIS A 334 -6.22 -12.28 -6.02
C HIS A 334 -7.33 -13.09 -6.71
N ASN A 335 -8.16 -13.81 -5.93
CA ASN A 335 -9.26 -14.65 -6.39
C ASN A 335 -10.60 -13.89 -6.52
N ARG A 336 -10.59 -12.56 -6.35
CA ARG A 336 -11.78 -11.68 -6.39
C ARG A 336 -12.78 -11.94 -5.24
N THR A 337 -12.32 -12.55 -4.15
CA THR A 337 -13.09 -12.64 -2.91
C THR A 337 -13.11 -11.29 -2.24
N VAL A 338 -14.31 -10.81 -1.86
CA VAL A 338 -14.47 -9.48 -1.27
C VAL A 338 -14.94 -9.55 0.17
N VAL A 339 -14.14 -8.94 1.04
CA VAL A 339 -14.46 -8.66 2.44
C VAL A 339 -14.76 -7.16 2.61
N ARG A 340 -15.76 -6.84 3.43
CA ARG A 340 -16.18 -5.47 3.74
C ARG A 340 -16.04 -5.17 5.21
N PHE A 341 -15.45 -4.03 5.51
CA PHE A 341 -15.41 -3.45 6.84
C PHE A 341 -16.03 -2.04 6.78
N GLN A 342 -16.79 -1.66 7.80
CA GLN A 342 -17.45 -0.37 7.89
C GLN A 342 -16.97 0.36 9.13
N VAL A 343 -16.48 1.58 8.95
CA VAL A 343 -16.23 2.53 10.04
C VAL A 343 -17.41 3.49 10.12
N ASP A 344 -17.90 3.76 11.33
CA ASP A 344 -19.10 4.60 11.54
C ASP A 344 -18.79 6.12 11.47
N GLU A 345 -17.84 6.54 10.64
CA GLU A 345 -17.48 7.94 10.44
C GLU A 345 -17.02 8.19 9.00
N ASN A 346 -17.28 9.40 8.50
CA ASN A 346 -16.74 9.82 7.21
C ASN A 346 -15.22 9.97 7.29
N VAL A 347 -14.54 9.52 6.24
CA VAL A 347 -13.10 9.42 6.17
C VAL A 347 -12.54 10.54 5.29
N ARG A 348 -11.62 11.32 5.85
CA ARG A 348 -10.90 12.40 5.15
C ARG A 348 -9.65 11.88 4.45
N ALA A 349 -8.94 10.98 5.11
CA ALA A 349 -7.76 10.32 4.57
C ALA A 349 -7.67 8.90 5.12
N PHE A 350 -7.07 8.02 4.34
CA PHE A 350 -6.95 6.61 4.64
C PHE A 350 -5.55 6.15 4.26
N CYS A 351 -4.96 5.32 5.11
CA CYS A 351 -3.70 4.64 4.86
C CYS A 351 -3.82 3.21 5.42
N ALA A 352 -3.17 2.25 4.78
CA ALA A 352 -3.05 0.89 5.27
C ALA A 352 -1.61 0.43 5.14
N GLY A 353 -1.17 -0.40 6.05
CA GLY A 353 0.21 -0.85 6.10
C GLY A 353 0.55 -1.49 7.43
N LEU A 354 1.84 -1.63 7.68
CA LEU A 354 2.34 -2.16 8.94
C LEU A 354 2.56 -1.02 9.94
N TYR A 355 2.07 -1.18 11.17
CA TYR A 355 2.27 -0.22 12.26
C TYR A 355 2.55 -0.97 13.55
N ALA A 356 3.50 -0.48 14.34
CA ALA A 356 3.86 -1.06 15.62
C ALA A 356 3.02 -0.44 16.75
N CYS A 357 1.76 -0.86 16.84
CA CYS A 357 0.84 -0.34 17.87
C CYS A 357 1.15 -0.93 19.26
N LYS A 358 1.27 -2.26 19.34
CA LYS A 358 1.47 -3.01 20.58
C LYS A 358 2.48 -4.11 20.38
N GLU A 359 3.01 -4.62 21.50
CA GLU A 359 3.86 -5.81 21.55
C GLU A 359 5.21 -5.66 20.81
N GLY A 360 5.63 -4.43 20.50
CA GLY A 360 6.91 -4.16 19.84
C GLY A 360 7.05 -4.90 18.51
N ARG A 361 5.94 -5.09 17.78
CA ARG A 361 5.93 -5.73 16.46
C ARG A 361 5.04 -4.97 15.50
N ASN A 362 5.46 -4.97 14.25
CA ASN A 362 4.67 -4.48 13.14
C ASN A 362 3.49 -5.43 12.87
N SER A 363 2.26 -4.91 12.91
CA SER A 363 1.05 -5.65 12.55
C SER A 363 0.30 -4.97 11.40
N PRO A 364 -0.49 -5.72 10.60
CA PRO A 364 -1.34 -5.15 9.56
C PRO A 364 -2.40 -4.22 10.15
N CYS A 365 -2.45 -2.99 9.64
CA CYS A 365 -3.27 -1.92 10.19
C CYS A 365 -4.07 -1.18 9.12
N LEU A 366 -5.25 -0.68 9.54
CA LEU A 366 -6.06 0.27 8.79
C LEU A 366 -6.14 1.57 9.57
N VAL A 367 -5.72 2.68 8.95
CA VAL A 367 -5.66 4.00 9.56
C VAL A 367 -6.69 4.91 8.90
N TYR A 368 -7.64 5.40 9.71
CA TYR A 368 -8.72 6.27 9.26
C TYR A 368 -8.58 7.64 9.93
N VAL A 369 -8.37 8.67 9.12
CA VAL A 369 -8.45 10.05 9.59
C VAL A 369 -9.86 10.55 9.33
N THR A 370 -10.58 10.93 10.37
CA THR A 370 -11.98 11.34 10.25
C THR A 370 -12.12 12.86 10.21
N PHE A 371 -13.29 13.32 9.74
CA PHE A 371 -13.65 14.74 9.78
C PHE A 371 -13.83 15.28 11.21
N ASN A 372 -13.93 14.40 12.21
CA ASN A 372 -14.12 14.76 13.61
C ASN A 372 -12.79 14.95 14.36
N GLN A 373 -11.68 15.19 13.65
CA GLN A 373 -10.37 15.48 14.27
C GLN A 373 -9.88 14.31 15.14
N LYS A 374 -10.05 13.09 14.64
CA LYS A 374 -9.52 11.87 15.24
C LYS A 374 -8.89 11.00 14.18
N ILE A 375 -7.88 10.25 14.60
CA ILE A 375 -7.31 9.17 13.80
C ILE A 375 -7.63 7.87 14.50
N TYR A 376 -8.28 6.94 13.80
CA TYR A 376 -8.51 5.59 14.29
C TYR A 376 -7.53 4.64 13.64
N VAL A 377 -6.75 3.95 14.46
CA VAL A 377 -5.85 2.89 14.02
C VAL A 377 -6.46 1.56 14.45
N TYR A 378 -6.95 0.78 13.48
CA TYR A 378 -7.30 -0.61 13.70
C TYR A 378 -6.03 -1.42 13.48
N TRP A 379 -5.47 -1.98 14.56
CA TRP A 379 -4.08 -2.44 14.56
C TRP A 379 -3.87 -3.95 14.45
N GLU A 380 -4.95 -4.73 14.52
CA GLU A 380 -4.91 -6.19 14.37
C GLU A 380 -5.86 -6.61 13.25
N VAL A 381 -5.56 -6.12 12.04
CA VAL A 381 -6.39 -6.35 10.85
C VAL A 381 -5.94 -7.66 10.23
N GLN A 382 -6.32 -8.75 10.89
CA GLN A 382 -6.02 -10.11 10.45
C GLN A 382 -7.28 -10.92 10.22
N LEU A 383 -7.25 -11.73 9.17
CA LEU A 383 -8.30 -12.66 8.80
C LEU A 383 -7.68 -14.03 8.61
N GLU A 384 -8.22 -15.05 9.25
CA GLU A 384 -7.78 -16.43 9.01
C GLU A 384 -7.90 -16.79 7.52
N ARG A 385 -8.98 -16.33 6.88
CA ARG A 385 -9.28 -16.54 5.46
C ARG A 385 -10.13 -15.42 4.90
N MET A 386 -9.91 -15.11 3.62
CA MET A 386 -10.78 -14.22 2.84
C MET A 386 -12.10 -14.91 2.47
N GLU A 387 -12.03 -16.14 1.99
CA GLU A 387 -13.19 -16.92 1.55
C GLU A 387 -14.10 -17.31 2.71
N SER A 388 -15.40 -17.30 2.45
CA SER A 388 -16.39 -17.86 3.38
C SER A 388 -16.40 -19.38 3.19
N THR A 389 -15.97 -20.09 4.22
CA THR A 389 -16.02 -21.56 4.26
C THR A 389 -17.19 -22.03 5.12
N ASN A 390 -17.50 -23.32 5.01
CA ASN A 390 -18.40 -24.00 5.92
C ASN A 390 -17.62 -25.09 6.67
N LEU A 391 -18.16 -25.56 7.79
CA LEU A 391 -17.48 -26.55 8.62
C LEU A 391 -17.16 -27.84 7.84
N LEU A 392 -18.02 -28.27 6.92
CA LEU A 392 -17.80 -29.47 6.14
C LEU A 392 -16.55 -29.36 5.25
N LYS A 393 -16.40 -28.24 4.55
CA LYS A 393 -15.19 -27.94 3.76
C LYS A 393 -13.92 -27.83 4.59
N LEU A 394 -14.04 -27.37 5.84
CA LEU A 394 -12.91 -27.35 6.78
C LEU A 394 -12.52 -28.77 7.18
N LEU A 395 -13.52 -29.59 7.53
CA LEU A 395 -13.31 -30.98 7.92
C LEU A 395 -12.79 -31.84 6.74
N GLU A 396 -13.27 -31.61 5.52
CA GLU A 396 -12.77 -32.27 4.30
C GLU A 396 -11.28 -32.02 4.04
N ALA A 397 -10.75 -30.89 4.51
CA ALA A 397 -9.33 -30.57 4.41
C ALA A 397 -8.48 -31.28 5.48
N GLU A 398 -9.11 -31.80 6.54
CA GLU A 398 -8.43 -32.55 7.59
C GLU A 398 -8.28 -34.02 7.16
N PRO A 399 -7.04 -34.56 7.11
CA PRO A 399 -6.80 -35.91 6.60
C PRO A 399 -7.47 -37.01 7.44
N GLU A 400 -7.71 -36.75 8.73
CA GLU A 400 -8.35 -37.69 9.64
C GLU A 400 -9.87 -37.76 9.47
N PHE A 401 -10.49 -36.75 8.85
CA PHE A 401 -11.94 -36.67 8.74
C PHE A 401 -12.52 -37.80 7.90
N GLN A 402 -11.87 -38.13 6.78
CA GLN A 402 -12.29 -39.24 5.92
C GLN A 402 -12.17 -40.59 6.64
N SER A 403 -11.10 -40.81 7.41
CA SER A 403 -10.95 -42.04 8.20
C SER A 403 -12.01 -42.15 9.29
N LEU A 404 -12.31 -41.04 9.99
CA LEU A 404 -13.34 -41.02 11.04
C LEU A 404 -14.74 -41.28 10.49
N LEU A 405 -15.07 -40.76 9.31
CA LEU A 405 -16.35 -41.06 8.65
C LEU A 405 -16.48 -42.56 8.32
N GLN A 406 -15.40 -43.18 7.82
CA GLN A 406 -15.39 -44.62 7.52
C GLN A 406 -15.50 -45.48 8.78
N GLU A 407 -14.81 -45.11 9.87
CA GLU A 407 -14.93 -45.79 11.17
C GLU A 407 -16.35 -45.73 11.74
N LEU A 408 -17.06 -44.65 11.47
CA LEU A 408 -18.47 -44.46 11.84
C LEU A 408 -19.44 -45.13 10.85
N GLY A 409 -18.94 -45.86 9.85
CA GLY A 409 -19.74 -46.59 8.86
C GLY A 409 -20.42 -45.67 7.84
N MET A 410 -19.88 -44.48 7.61
CA MET A 410 -20.41 -43.50 6.67
C MET A 410 -19.55 -43.43 5.40
N ASP A 411 -20.21 -43.28 4.26
CA ASP A 411 -19.54 -43.01 3.00
C ASP A 411 -18.99 -41.57 3.01
N PRO A 412 -17.67 -41.35 2.82
CA PRO A 412 -17.07 -40.02 2.76
C PRO A 412 -17.68 -39.12 1.68
N ASP A 413 -18.23 -39.70 0.62
CA ASP A 413 -18.84 -38.94 -0.49
C ASP A 413 -20.32 -38.58 -0.23
N ASP A 414 -20.94 -39.09 0.84
CA ASP A 414 -22.33 -38.77 1.23
C ASP A 414 -22.40 -37.49 2.09
N LEU A 415 -22.31 -36.34 1.41
CA LEU A 415 -22.36 -35.00 2.03
C LEU A 415 -23.61 -34.75 2.91
N PRO A 416 -24.84 -35.14 2.51
CA PRO A 416 -26.02 -35.03 3.38
C PRO A 416 -25.90 -35.81 4.70
N ALA A 417 -25.38 -37.04 4.64
CA ALA A 417 -25.21 -37.87 5.81
C ALA A 417 -24.11 -37.29 6.73
N ALA A 418 -22.95 -36.92 6.16
CA ALA A 418 -21.87 -36.27 6.90
C ALA A 418 -22.34 -34.98 7.59
N ARG A 419 -23.15 -34.15 6.91
CA ARG A 419 -23.75 -32.95 7.50
C ARG A 419 -24.68 -33.27 8.67
N THR A 420 -25.47 -34.34 8.56
CA THR A 420 -26.40 -34.76 9.62
C THR A 420 -25.64 -35.25 10.84
N LEU A 421 -24.59 -36.05 10.63
CA LEU A 421 -23.69 -36.50 11.70
C LEU A 421 -23.04 -35.30 12.39
N VAL A 422 -22.41 -34.39 11.65
CA VAL A 422 -21.77 -33.19 12.21
C VAL A 422 -22.77 -32.35 13.00
N HIS A 423 -24.01 -32.21 12.52
CA HIS A 423 -25.07 -31.53 13.25
C HIS A 423 -25.45 -32.27 14.56
N GLN A 424 -25.61 -33.59 14.53
CA GLN A 424 -25.88 -34.39 15.72
C GLN A 424 -24.73 -34.28 16.74
N THR A 425 -23.48 -34.38 16.30
CA THR A 425 -22.30 -34.29 17.18
C THR A 425 -22.19 -32.92 17.86
N LEU A 426 -22.46 -31.83 17.14
CA LEU A 426 -22.33 -30.48 17.68
C LEU A 426 -23.46 -30.07 18.61
N TYR A 427 -24.70 -30.49 18.32
CA TYR A 427 -25.90 -29.98 19.01
C TYR A 427 -26.61 -31.04 19.87
N HIS A 428 -26.37 -32.33 19.64
CA HIS A 428 -27.00 -33.46 20.34
C HIS A 428 -26.00 -34.58 20.71
N PRO A 429 -24.89 -34.28 21.42
CA PRO A 429 -23.84 -35.26 21.69
C PRO A 429 -24.28 -36.45 22.55
N GLU A 430 -25.39 -36.34 23.28
CA GLU A 430 -25.93 -37.42 24.11
C GLU A 430 -26.83 -38.41 23.35
N GLN A 431 -27.17 -38.14 22.09
CA GLN A 431 -27.91 -39.09 21.26
C GLN A 431 -26.92 -39.96 20.47
N PRO A 432 -27.03 -41.30 20.54
CA PRO A 432 -26.19 -42.17 19.73
C PRO A 432 -26.44 -41.89 18.24
N PRO A 433 -25.39 -41.92 17.38
CA PRO A 433 -25.53 -41.66 15.96
C PRO A 433 -26.55 -42.64 15.37
N GLN A 434 -27.55 -42.11 14.65
CA GLN A 434 -28.51 -42.94 13.93
C GLN A 434 -27.80 -43.54 12.70
N CYS A 435 -27.01 -44.60 12.89
CA CYS A 435 -26.59 -45.44 11.77
C CYS A 435 -27.84 -46.01 11.11
N ALA A 436 -28.00 -45.77 9.81
CA ALA A 436 -28.98 -46.50 9.00
C ALA A 436 -28.71 -48.01 9.16
N PRO A 437 -29.77 -48.84 9.26
CA PRO A 437 -29.59 -50.26 9.47
C PRO A 437 -28.82 -50.85 8.28
N ALA A 438 -27.66 -51.44 8.56
CA ALA A 438 -26.95 -52.29 7.62
C ALA A 438 -27.94 -53.31 7.06
N GLY A 439 -28.02 -53.37 5.73
CA GLY A 439 -28.95 -54.21 5.00
C GLY A 439 -29.01 -55.61 5.58
N LEU A 440 -30.23 -56.10 5.79
CA LEU A 440 -30.52 -57.48 6.08
C LEU A 440 -29.68 -58.38 5.16
N GLN A 441 -28.76 -59.13 5.76
CA GLN A 441 -28.24 -60.33 5.14
C GLN A 441 -29.43 -61.25 4.88
N ASP A 442 -29.75 -61.47 3.60
CA ASP A 442 -30.62 -62.57 3.22
C ASP A 442 -29.96 -63.89 3.66
N PRO A 443 -30.62 -64.71 4.49
CA PRO A 443 -30.20 -66.08 4.66
C PRO A 443 -30.75 -66.91 3.49
N THR A 444 -29.84 -67.70 2.91
CA THR A 444 -29.98 -68.80 1.94
C THR A 444 -30.13 -68.50 0.46
#